data_AF-B6XV11-F1
#
_entry.id   AF-B6XV11-F1
#
_cell.length_a   1.000
_cell.length_b   1.000
_cell.length_c   1.000
_cell.angle_alpha   90.00
_cell.angle_beta   90.00
_cell.angle_gamma   90.00
#
_symmetry.space_group_name_H-M   'P 1'
#
loop_
_entity.id
_entity.type
_entity.pdbx_description
1 polymer ?
#
loop_
_entity_poly.entity_id
_entity_poly.type
_entity_poly.pdbx_seq_one_letter_code
_entity_poly.pdbx_strand_id
1 'polypeptide(L)'
;MFEVYIHVPFCMRRCGYCDFNTYTAVDMGEGASRGNYANMVIREMSIVRDWQIAHGIDEPEAATVFFGGGTPTILKASDLVAMLNAVRDTWGIAENAEITTEANPDTVNADYVKELANGGFNRISFGMQSAVPSVLKILDRTHTPANVAAGIAVANAVGMRSSVDLIYGAPGESLDDWRASVRTAIDLGVNHISAYALTVAPNTKMGRQIAAGTLPTPDDDDEATKYEIADDLLSAAGLEWYEISNWARPGYESQHNLGYWRNIDWAGLGPGAHSHYGNVLDVEQSTPKEKTETVKTSGLRSWDIAHPRMWGQAINAGDMPWSGSERISNEENLEEIIMLGLRIREGLDLSLLGNTVDMARIQPMEDEGLIVIRDGRVIPTRTGRLLNDTVIERFFDACSL
;
A
#
# COMPACT_ATOMS: atom_id res chain seq x y z
N MET A 1 -16.52 4.64 2.03
CA MET A 1 -15.75 3.44 2.44
C MET A 1 -14.60 3.96 3.25
N PHE A 2 -14.26 3.31 4.36
CA PHE A 2 -13.19 3.76 5.26
C PHE A 2 -12.19 2.64 5.49
N GLU A 3 -10.91 2.99 5.59
CA GLU A 3 -9.82 2.04 5.78
C GLU A 3 -8.97 2.36 7.00
N VAL A 4 -8.38 1.32 7.59
CA VAL A 4 -7.40 1.48 8.66
C VAL A 4 -6.09 0.81 8.25
N TYR A 5 -5.00 1.58 8.27
CA TYR A 5 -3.65 1.08 8.03
C TYR A 5 -2.83 1.14 9.32
N ILE A 6 -2.18 0.03 9.67
CA ILE A 6 -1.31 -0.08 10.85
C ILE A 6 0.11 -0.37 10.39
N HIS A 7 0.99 0.61 10.57
CA HIS A 7 2.38 0.55 10.15
C HIS A 7 3.28 -0.05 11.24
N VAL A 8 3.63 -1.34 11.12
CA VAL A 8 4.57 -1.98 12.05
C VAL A 8 6.02 -1.74 11.58
N PRO A 9 6.83 -0.93 12.28
CA PRO A 9 8.09 -0.44 11.72
C PRO A 9 9.27 -1.42 11.93
N PHE A 10 9.03 -2.63 12.45
CA PHE A 10 10.10 -3.53 12.88
C PHE A 10 10.44 -4.58 11.84
N CYS A 11 11.73 -4.80 11.60
CA CYS A 11 12.26 -5.86 10.74
C CYS A 11 13.29 -6.71 11.50
N MET A 12 13.49 -7.97 11.09
CA MET A 12 14.62 -8.78 11.59
C MET A 12 15.94 -8.26 11.04
N ARG A 13 15.93 -7.86 9.76
CA ARG A 13 17.07 -7.31 9.01
C ARG A 13 16.53 -6.31 8.01
N ARG A 14 17.35 -5.32 7.64
CA ARG A 14 17.02 -4.38 6.57
C ARG A 14 17.50 -4.94 5.23
N CYS A 15 16.58 -5.14 4.30
CA CYS A 15 16.91 -5.56 2.93
C CYS A 15 17.69 -4.43 2.23
N GLY A 16 18.62 -4.77 1.33
CA GLY A 16 19.54 -3.81 0.74
C GLY A 16 18.87 -2.71 -0.09
N TYR A 17 17.71 -3.03 -0.69
CA TYR A 17 16.89 -2.14 -1.52
C TYR A 17 15.82 -1.37 -0.74
N CYS A 18 15.52 -1.76 0.51
CA CYS A 18 14.35 -1.28 1.24
C CYS A 18 14.55 0.16 1.77
N ASP A 19 13.72 1.06 1.29
CA ASP A 19 13.64 2.47 1.68
C ASP A 19 12.53 2.77 2.69
N PHE A 20 11.65 1.81 2.97
CA PHE A 20 10.57 1.92 3.94
C PHE A 20 11.07 2.32 5.34
N ASN A 21 10.18 2.95 6.10
CA ASN A 21 10.39 3.39 7.48
C ASN A 21 10.53 2.20 8.45
N THR A 22 11.71 1.57 8.46
CA THR A 22 11.94 0.30 9.14
C THR A 22 13.16 0.32 10.06
N TYR A 23 13.05 -0.44 11.15
CA TYR A 23 14.03 -0.50 12.23
C TYR A 23 14.31 -1.95 12.62
N THR A 24 15.58 -2.27 12.83
CA THR A 24 16.01 -3.63 13.24
C THR A 24 16.13 -3.80 14.75
N ALA A 25 16.15 -2.71 15.50
CA ALA A 25 16.21 -2.75 16.96
C ALA A 25 14.91 -3.35 17.55
N VAL A 26 15.06 -4.07 18.66
CA VAL A 26 13.94 -4.69 19.38
C VAL A 26 13.22 -3.68 20.27
N ASP A 27 13.97 -2.72 20.81
CA ASP A 27 13.49 -1.67 21.69
C ASP A 27 14.07 -0.33 21.24
N MET A 28 13.20 0.64 20.98
CA MET A 28 13.55 2.01 20.59
C MET A 28 13.39 3.00 21.77
N GLY A 29 12.91 2.54 22.92
CA GLY A 29 12.55 3.36 24.08
C GLY A 29 11.12 3.89 24.04
N GLU A 30 10.67 4.46 25.16
CA GLU A 30 9.38 5.20 25.27
C GLU A 30 8.14 4.35 24.94
N GLY A 31 8.24 3.03 25.16
CA GLY A 31 7.16 2.08 24.86
C GLY A 31 7.12 1.61 23.41
N ALA A 32 7.94 2.20 22.52
CA ALA A 32 8.11 1.77 21.13
C ALA A 32 9.07 0.57 21.03
N SER A 33 8.71 -0.52 21.72
CA SER A 33 9.39 -1.81 21.68
C SER A 33 8.45 -2.87 21.16
N ARG A 34 8.97 -3.95 20.59
CA ARG A 34 8.14 -5.04 20.05
C ARG A 34 7.13 -5.60 21.08
N GLY A 35 7.48 -5.58 22.36
CA GLY A 35 6.62 -6.11 23.43
C GLY A 35 5.53 -5.15 23.93
N ASN A 36 5.60 -3.86 23.60
CA ASN A 36 4.61 -2.85 24.04
C ASN A 36 3.99 -2.07 22.87
N TYR A 37 4.44 -2.32 21.65
CA TYR A 37 4.02 -1.59 20.45
C TYR A 37 2.50 -1.59 20.25
N ALA A 38 1.84 -2.74 20.39
CA ALA A 38 0.39 -2.83 20.26
C ALA A 38 -0.35 -1.88 21.23
N ASN A 39 0.10 -1.76 22.48
CA ASN A 39 -0.51 -0.84 23.44
C ASN A 39 -0.35 0.62 23.01
N MET A 40 0.77 0.97 22.38
CA MET A 40 1.01 2.33 21.89
C MET A 40 0.10 2.67 20.72
N VAL A 41 -0.04 1.77 19.76
CA VAL A 41 -0.97 1.94 18.63
C VAL A 41 -2.42 2.02 19.12
N ILE A 42 -2.82 1.19 20.09
CA ILE A 42 -4.18 1.24 20.66
C ILE A 42 -4.46 2.59 21.33
N ARG A 43 -3.47 3.20 21.99
CA ARG A 43 -3.60 4.55 22.55
C ARG A 43 -3.73 5.61 21.46
N GLU A 44 -2.92 5.50 20.41
CA GLU A 44 -3.00 6.37 19.24
C GLU A 44 -4.39 6.31 18.58
N MET A 45 -4.99 5.14 18.44
CA MET A 45 -6.36 5.00 17.92
C MET A 45 -7.36 5.88 18.67
N SER A 46 -7.23 5.96 19.99
CA SER A 46 -8.09 6.81 20.82
C SER A 46 -7.85 8.30 20.53
N ILE A 47 -6.58 8.72 20.45
CA ILE A 47 -6.20 10.11 20.12
C ILE A 47 -6.70 10.51 18.73
N VAL A 48 -6.51 9.64 17.74
CA VAL A 48 -6.96 9.85 16.35
C VAL A 48 -8.48 9.93 16.30
N ARG A 49 -9.20 9.04 16.98
CA ARG A 49 -10.67 9.07 16.99
C ARG A 49 -11.22 10.33 17.66
N ASP A 50 -10.65 10.75 18.78
CA ASP A 50 -11.05 11.99 19.46
C ASP A 50 -10.84 13.21 18.54
N TRP A 51 -9.70 13.25 17.83
CA TRP A 51 -9.44 14.29 16.85
C TRP A 51 -10.41 14.26 15.67
N GLN A 52 -10.68 13.08 15.11
CA GLN A 52 -11.66 12.91 14.02
C GLN A 52 -13.02 13.50 14.41
N ILE A 53 -13.53 13.13 15.59
CA ILE A 53 -14.80 13.64 16.13
C ILE A 53 -14.77 15.16 16.27
N ALA A 54 -13.68 15.71 16.82
CA ALA A 54 -13.52 17.15 17.00
C ALA A 54 -13.50 17.94 15.68
N HIS A 55 -13.11 17.30 14.57
CA HIS A 55 -13.04 17.89 13.24
C HIS A 55 -14.19 17.43 12.32
N GLY A 56 -15.26 16.87 12.89
CA GLY A 56 -16.48 16.48 12.19
C GLY A 56 -16.31 15.32 11.21
N ILE A 57 -15.28 14.49 11.39
CA ILE A 57 -15.05 13.28 10.62
C ILE A 57 -15.83 12.14 11.28
N ASP A 58 -16.85 11.65 10.59
CA ASP A 58 -17.63 10.49 11.01
C ASP A 58 -17.67 9.46 9.89
N GLU A 59 -16.62 8.64 9.85
CA GLU A 59 -16.46 7.57 8.87
C GLU A 59 -17.38 6.39 9.17
N PRO A 60 -17.81 5.64 8.13
CA PRO A 60 -18.48 4.36 8.33
C PRO A 60 -17.53 3.32 8.96
N GLU A 61 -18.08 2.14 9.31
CA GLU A 61 -17.28 1.01 9.77
C GLU A 61 -16.14 0.68 8.79
N ALA A 62 -14.97 0.31 9.33
CA ALA A 62 -13.80 0.00 8.53
C ALA A 62 -14.10 -1.16 7.56
N ALA A 63 -13.98 -0.88 6.27
CA ALA A 63 -14.16 -1.85 5.20
C ALA A 63 -12.89 -2.66 4.96
N THR A 64 -11.73 -2.10 5.32
CA THR A 64 -10.45 -2.81 5.27
C THR A 64 -9.59 -2.44 6.48
N VAL A 65 -8.81 -3.41 6.96
CA VAL A 65 -7.74 -3.19 7.96
C VAL A 65 -6.48 -3.86 7.46
N PHE A 66 -5.41 -3.11 7.31
CA PHE A 66 -4.16 -3.60 6.73
C PHE A 66 -2.98 -3.36 7.67
N PHE A 67 -2.29 -4.43 8.02
CA PHE A 67 -1.06 -4.39 8.79
C PHE A 67 0.11 -4.54 7.83
N GLY A 68 0.95 -3.50 7.73
CA GLY A 68 2.08 -3.46 6.81
C GLY A 68 3.31 -2.76 7.38
N GLY A 69 4.24 -2.39 6.50
CA GLY A 69 5.40 -1.57 6.84
C GLY A 69 6.71 -2.37 6.81
N GLY A 70 7.26 -2.67 7.98
CA GLY A 70 8.44 -3.50 8.11
C GLY A 70 8.11 -4.98 7.98
N THR A 71 7.77 -5.62 9.10
CA THR A 71 7.31 -7.00 9.13
C THR A 71 6.34 -7.13 10.30
N PRO A 72 5.02 -6.93 10.08
CA PRO A 72 4.01 -7.06 11.13
C PRO A 72 4.14 -8.36 11.93
N THR A 73 4.41 -9.46 11.23
CA THR A 73 4.55 -10.80 11.80
C THR A 73 5.79 -11.03 12.66
N ILE A 74 6.63 -10.01 12.87
CA ILE A 74 7.68 -10.04 13.89
C ILE A 74 7.15 -9.82 15.30
N LEU A 75 5.95 -9.23 15.42
CA LEU A 75 5.19 -9.15 16.66
C LEU A 75 4.45 -10.47 16.90
N LYS A 76 3.97 -10.67 18.13
CA LYS A 76 3.14 -11.85 18.42
C LYS A 76 1.81 -11.74 17.68
N ALA A 77 1.26 -12.87 17.26
CA ALA A 77 -0.07 -12.90 16.64
C ALA A 77 -1.13 -12.26 17.57
N SER A 78 -1.05 -12.54 18.88
CA SER A 78 -1.89 -11.91 19.90
C SER A 78 -1.85 -10.38 19.90
N ASP A 79 -0.71 -9.77 19.56
CA ASP A 79 -0.56 -8.31 19.53
C ASP A 79 -1.28 -7.73 18.31
N LEU A 80 -1.19 -8.40 17.15
CA LEU A 80 -1.94 -8.06 15.93
C LEU A 80 -3.45 -8.20 16.16
N VAL A 81 -3.87 -9.29 16.79
CA VAL A 81 -5.29 -9.52 17.15
C VAL A 81 -5.80 -8.48 18.14
N ALA A 82 -4.98 -8.09 19.14
CA ALA A 82 -5.35 -7.04 20.07
C ALA A 82 -5.56 -5.68 19.37
N MET A 83 -4.68 -5.31 18.44
CA MET A 83 -4.84 -4.09 17.63
C MET A 83 -6.09 -4.17 16.76
N LEU A 84 -6.36 -5.30 16.11
CA LEU A 84 -7.58 -5.49 15.30
C LEU A 84 -8.86 -5.36 16.13
N ASN A 85 -8.88 -5.92 17.36
CA ASN A 85 -10.01 -5.76 18.26
C ASN A 85 -10.20 -4.29 18.67
N ALA A 86 -9.11 -3.56 18.91
CA ALA A 86 -9.21 -2.13 19.20
C ALA A 86 -9.72 -1.32 17.99
N VAL A 87 -9.38 -1.70 16.75
CA VAL A 87 -10.01 -1.11 15.55
C VAL A 87 -11.51 -1.33 15.57
N ARG A 88 -11.95 -2.57 15.86
CA ARG A 88 -13.37 -2.92 15.97
C ARG A 88 -14.10 -2.09 17.02
N ASP A 89 -13.48 -1.87 18.17
CA ASP A 89 -14.07 -1.09 19.26
C ASP A 89 -14.09 0.42 18.96
N THR A 90 -13.14 0.92 18.16
CA THR A 90 -12.98 2.36 17.88
C THR A 90 -13.81 2.84 16.69
N TRP A 91 -13.79 2.10 15.58
CA TRP A 91 -14.45 2.47 14.32
C TRP A 91 -15.53 1.47 13.88
N GLY A 92 -15.59 0.28 14.46
CA GLY A 92 -16.35 -0.83 13.88
C GLY A 92 -15.62 -1.47 12.70
N ILE A 93 -16.06 -2.67 12.32
CA ILE A 93 -15.54 -3.41 11.15
C ILE A 93 -16.73 -3.97 10.40
N ALA A 94 -16.82 -3.63 9.11
CA ALA A 94 -17.90 -4.09 8.25
C ALA A 94 -17.93 -5.63 8.13
N GLU A 95 -19.12 -6.21 7.93
CA GLU A 95 -19.34 -7.66 7.92
C GLU A 95 -18.41 -8.42 6.95
N ASN A 96 -18.14 -7.83 5.79
CA ASN A 96 -17.29 -8.43 4.74
C ASN A 96 -15.94 -7.73 4.59
N ALA A 97 -15.44 -7.11 5.66
CA ALA A 97 -14.19 -6.35 5.61
C ALA A 97 -12.98 -7.23 5.24
N GLU A 98 -12.06 -6.66 4.46
CA GLU A 98 -10.77 -7.30 4.18
C GLU A 98 -9.78 -7.00 5.32
N ILE A 99 -9.30 -8.04 6.01
CA ILE A 99 -8.36 -7.91 7.13
C ILE A 99 -7.05 -8.59 6.74
N THR A 100 -6.07 -7.78 6.38
CA THR A 100 -4.79 -8.21 5.82
C THR A 100 -3.64 -8.02 6.81
N THR A 101 -2.70 -8.97 6.85
CA THR A 101 -1.35 -8.71 7.33
C THR A 101 -0.29 -9.08 6.29
N GLU A 102 0.73 -8.23 6.14
CA GLU A 102 1.97 -8.62 5.47
C GLU A 102 2.78 -9.57 6.35
N ALA A 103 3.48 -10.50 5.72
CA ALA A 103 4.29 -11.51 6.39
C ALA A 103 5.62 -11.76 5.68
N ASN A 104 6.68 -11.84 6.48
CA ASN A 104 7.89 -12.50 6.04
C ASN A 104 7.71 -14.03 6.22
N PRO A 105 7.95 -14.87 5.19
CA PRO A 105 7.84 -16.32 5.31
C PRO A 105 8.63 -16.92 6.48
N ASP A 106 9.72 -16.29 6.92
CA ASP A 106 10.57 -16.76 8.03
C ASP A 106 10.01 -16.43 9.43
N THR A 107 8.91 -15.67 9.51
CA THR A 107 8.35 -15.17 10.79
C THR A 107 7.03 -15.79 11.19
N VAL A 108 6.45 -16.64 10.35
CA VAL A 108 5.17 -17.30 10.63
C VAL A 108 5.32 -18.80 10.65
N ASN A 109 4.45 -19.46 11.41
CA ASN A 109 4.28 -20.92 11.42
C ASN A 109 2.78 -21.25 11.47
N ALA A 110 2.46 -22.55 11.53
CA ALA A 110 1.08 -23.02 11.56
C ALA A 110 0.24 -22.44 12.71
N ASP A 111 0.79 -22.42 13.92
CA ASP A 111 0.08 -21.90 15.10
C ASP A 111 -0.14 -20.39 15.01
N TYR A 112 0.86 -19.65 14.52
CA TYR A 112 0.78 -18.20 14.31
C TYR A 112 -0.36 -17.83 13.35
N VAL A 113 -0.38 -18.47 12.19
CA VAL A 113 -1.40 -18.21 11.16
C VAL A 113 -2.80 -18.61 11.65
N LYS A 114 -2.90 -19.73 12.37
CA LYS A 114 -4.16 -20.15 12.99
C LYS A 114 -4.66 -19.15 14.04
N GLU A 115 -3.76 -18.59 14.84
CA GLU A 115 -4.10 -17.56 15.83
C GLU A 115 -4.61 -16.29 15.15
N LEU A 116 -3.97 -15.83 14.07
CA LEU A 116 -4.47 -14.71 13.27
C LEU A 116 -5.86 -14.98 12.69
N ALA A 117 -6.06 -16.14 12.06
CA ALA A 117 -7.36 -16.50 11.48
C ALA A 117 -8.47 -16.54 12.54
N ASN A 118 -8.20 -17.11 13.72
CA ASN A 118 -9.14 -17.10 14.85
C ASN A 118 -9.41 -15.68 15.38
N GLY A 119 -8.45 -14.77 15.24
CA GLY A 119 -8.59 -13.35 15.60
C GLY A 119 -9.35 -12.51 14.57
N GLY A 120 -9.68 -13.06 13.41
CA GLY A 120 -10.47 -12.38 12.37
C GLY A 120 -9.68 -11.91 11.14
N PHE A 121 -8.38 -12.24 11.05
CA PHE A 121 -7.62 -12.02 9.81
C PHE A 121 -8.12 -12.97 8.73
N ASN A 122 -8.33 -12.45 7.52
CA ASN A 122 -8.85 -13.22 6.39
C ASN A 122 -7.97 -13.12 5.13
N ARG A 123 -6.88 -12.36 5.18
CA ARG A 123 -5.85 -12.28 4.13
C ARG A 123 -4.43 -12.16 4.69
N ILE A 124 -3.46 -12.81 4.04
CA ILE A 124 -2.02 -12.69 4.33
C ILE A 124 -1.23 -12.44 3.03
N SER A 125 -0.31 -11.46 3.02
CA SER A 125 0.61 -11.25 1.89
C SER A 125 2.01 -11.72 2.22
N PHE A 126 2.56 -12.63 1.42
CA PHE A 126 3.90 -13.16 1.61
C PHE A 126 4.91 -12.46 0.71
N GLY A 127 5.92 -11.83 1.30
CA GLY A 127 7.04 -11.28 0.54
C GLY A 127 7.95 -12.37 -0.04
N MET A 128 7.62 -12.86 -1.24
CA MET A 128 8.37 -13.91 -1.96
C MET A 128 9.58 -13.34 -2.70
N GLN A 129 9.44 -12.18 -3.32
CA GLN A 129 10.40 -11.43 -4.13
C GLN A 129 10.88 -12.16 -5.39
N SER A 130 11.46 -13.36 -5.23
CA SER A 130 11.94 -14.20 -6.33
C SER A 130 11.94 -15.68 -5.92
N ALA A 131 11.82 -16.58 -6.89
CA ALA A 131 12.08 -18.01 -6.68
C ALA A 131 13.57 -18.37 -6.83
N VAL A 132 14.39 -17.45 -7.34
CA VAL A 132 15.77 -17.70 -7.75
C VAL A 132 16.74 -17.31 -6.63
N PRO A 133 17.55 -18.24 -6.08
CA PRO A 133 18.41 -17.97 -4.93
C PRO A 133 19.47 -16.88 -5.14
N SER A 134 20.02 -16.75 -6.36
CA SER A 134 20.99 -15.69 -6.68
C SER A 134 20.34 -14.30 -6.62
N VAL A 135 19.12 -14.17 -7.14
CA VAL A 135 18.33 -12.93 -7.08
C VAL A 135 17.97 -12.58 -5.64
N LEU A 136 17.48 -13.55 -4.85
CA LEU A 136 17.19 -13.35 -3.42
C LEU A 136 18.43 -12.87 -2.64
N LYS A 137 19.61 -13.40 -2.96
CA LYS A 137 20.87 -12.98 -2.35
C LYS A 137 21.21 -11.51 -2.68
N ILE A 138 20.97 -11.07 -3.92
CA ILE A 138 21.17 -9.66 -4.33
C ILE A 138 20.19 -8.75 -3.56
N LEU A 139 18.97 -9.20 -3.35
CA LEU A 139 17.94 -8.49 -2.58
C LEU A 139 18.14 -8.57 -1.05
N ASP A 140 19.22 -9.19 -0.57
CA ASP A 140 19.49 -9.47 0.86
C ASP A 140 18.33 -10.23 1.57
N ARG A 141 17.60 -11.09 0.83
CA ARG A 141 16.52 -11.94 1.37
C ARG A 141 17.06 -13.28 1.89
N THR A 142 16.52 -13.75 3.02
CA THR A 142 16.97 -14.98 3.70
C THR A 142 16.02 -16.16 3.57
N HIS A 143 14.77 -15.92 3.16
CA HIS A 143 13.77 -16.98 3.06
C HIS A 143 14.07 -17.90 1.87
N THR A 144 13.54 -19.13 1.92
CA THR A 144 13.61 -20.06 0.80
C THR A 144 12.25 -20.15 0.10
N PRO A 145 12.19 -20.54 -1.19
CA PRO A 145 10.92 -20.81 -1.87
C PRO A 145 10.03 -21.82 -1.13
N ALA A 146 10.63 -22.79 -0.43
CA ALA A 146 9.91 -23.77 0.38
C ALA A 146 9.17 -23.14 1.58
N ASN A 147 9.72 -22.07 2.17
CA ASN A 147 9.09 -21.36 3.30
C ASN A 147 7.80 -20.67 2.82
N VAL A 148 7.81 -20.08 1.63
CA VAL A 148 6.64 -19.44 1.02
C VAL A 148 5.54 -20.48 0.77
N ALA A 149 5.87 -21.62 0.15
CA ALA A 149 4.92 -22.69 -0.11
C ALA A 149 4.30 -23.25 1.18
N ALA A 150 5.10 -23.43 2.23
CA ALA A 150 4.61 -23.88 3.54
C ALA A 150 3.63 -22.87 4.16
N GLY A 151 3.95 -21.57 4.11
CA GLY A 151 3.07 -20.50 4.60
C GLY A 151 1.72 -20.47 3.89
N ILE A 152 1.72 -20.62 2.56
CA ILE A 152 0.49 -20.67 1.75
C ILE A 152 -0.34 -21.92 2.08
N ALA A 153 0.30 -23.08 2.20
CA ALA A 153 -0.40 -24.32 2.58
C ALA A 153 -1.11 -24.19 3.94
N VAL A 154 -0.47 -23.52 4.90
CA VAL A 154 -1.06 -23.22 6.21
C VAL A 154 -2.22 -22.24 6.09
N ALA A 155 -2.08 -21.14 5.33
CA ALA A 155 -3.14 -20.16 5.12
C ALA A 155 -4.39 -20.80 4.50
N ASN A 156 -4.20 -21.64 3.48
CA ASN A 156 -5.27 -22.41 2.84
C ASN A 156 -5.96 -23.36 3.84
N ALA A 157 -5.19 -24.04 4.69
CA ALA A 157 -5.74 -24.98 5.67
C ALA A 157 -6.65 -24.32 6.73
N VAL A 158 -6.49 -23.02 6.96
CA VAL A 158 -7.35 -22.22 7.86
C VAL A 158 -8.37 -21.36 7.12
N GLY A 159 -8.46 -21.48 5.79
CA GLY A 159 -9.42 -20.73 4.96
C GLY A 159 -9.07 -19.26 4.75
N MET A 160 -7.82 -18.86 5.00
CA MET A 160 -7.36 -17.49 4.82
C MET A 160 -6.84 -17.27 3.39
N ARG A 161 -7.23 -16.15 2.74
CA ARG A 161 -6.70 -15.77 1.43
C ARG A 161 -5.20 -15.48 1.54
N SER A 162 -4.43 -15.83 0.52
CA SER A 162 -3.01 -15.50 0.45
C SER A 162 -2.62 -14.86 -0.87
N SER A 163 -1.65 -13.95 -0.82
CA SER A 163 -0.94 -13.39 -1.97
C SER A 163 0.57 -13.57 -1.85
N VAL A 164 1.27 -13.38 -2.97
CA VAL A 164 2.73 -13.25 -2.96
C VAL A 164 3.16 -11.98 -3.66
N ASP A 165 4.19 -11.34 -3.11
CA ASP A 165 4.80 -10.14 -3.68
C ASP A 165 6.11 -10.52 -4.35
N LEU A 166 6.31 -10.09 -5.60
CA LEU A 166 7.49 -10.29 -6.42
C LEU A 166 8.17 -8.95 -6.71
N ILE A 167 9.48 -8.97 -6.93
CA ILE A 167 10.25 -7.82 -7.41
C ILE A 167 11.03 -8.27 -8.64
N TYR A 168 10.89 -7.53 -9.75
CA TYR A 168 11.67 -7.73 -10.96
C TYR A 168 12.63 -6.55 -11.19
N GLY A 169 13.63 -6.73 -12.04
CA GLY A 169 14.63 -5.69 -12.34
C GLY A 169 15.86 -5.73 -11.41
N ALA A 170 16.02 -6.82 -10.63
CA ALA A 170 17.15 -6.95 -9.72
C ALA A 170 18.50 -7.03 -10.49
N PRO A 171 19.58 -6.40 -9.99
CA PRO A 171 20.89 -6.47 -10.62
C PRO A 171 21.36 -7.91 -10.90
N GLY A 172 21.55 -8.23 -12.19
CA GLY A 172 21.97 -9.56 -12.66
C GLY A 172 20.85 -10.59 -12.82
N GLU A 173 19.58 -10.22 -12.61
CA GLU A 173 18.43 -11.07 -12.90
C GLU A 173 18.17 -11.16 -14.42
N SER A 174 18.19 -12.37 -14.96
CA SER A 174 17.84 -12.61 -16.36
C SER A 174 16.33 -12.72 -16.58
N LEU A 175 15.88 -12.59 -17.84
CA LEU A 175 14.48 -12.85 -18.20
C LEU A 175 14.03 -14.29 -17.88
N ASP A 176 14.93 -15.26 -17.92
CA ASP A 176 14.61 -16.65 -17.57
C ASP A 176 14.46 -16.85 -16.05
N ASP A 177 15.27 -16.14 -15.25
CA ASP A 177 15.11 -16.09 -13.79
C ASP A 177 13.76 -15.47 -13.41
N TRP A 178 13.38 -14.40 -14.11
CA TRP A 178 12.08 -13.75 -13.92
C TRP A 178 10.92 -14.69 -14.28
N ARG A 179 10.97 -15.33 -15.47
CA ARG A 179 9.96 -16.33 -15.87
C ARG A 179 9.85 -17.47 -14.86
N ALA A 180 10.96 -17.93 -14.30
CA ALA A 180 10.96 -18.98 -13.28
C ALA A 180 10.24 -18.51 -12.00
N SER A 181 10.45 -17.27 -11.59
CA SER A 181 9.79 -16.68 -10.42
C SER A 181 8.28 -16.51 -10.63
N VAL A 182 7.84 -15.97 -11.77
CA VAL A 182 6.42 -15.80 -12.09
C VAL A 182 5.71 -17.16 -12.19
N ARG A 183 6.31 -18.15 -12.86
CA ARG A 183 5.74 -19.52 -12.93
C ARG A 183 5.63 -20.15 -11.56
N THR A 184 6.66 -20.00 -10.72
CA THR A 184 6.61 -20.50 -9.35
C THR A 184 5.46 -19.86 -8.56
N ALA A 185 5.26 -18.54 -8.69
CA ALA A 185 4.15 -17.85 -8.04
C ALA A 185 2.77 -18.36 -8.51
N ILE A 186 2.61 -18.64 -9.81
CA ILE A 186 1.41 -19.26 -10.38
C ILE A 186 1.19 -20.67 -9.81
N ASP A 187 2.25 -21.48 -9.76
CA ASP A 187 2.19 -22.87 -9.28
C ASP A 187 1.87 -23.00 -7.78
N LEU A 188 2.11 -21.93 -7.00
CA LEU A 188 1.68 -21.84 -5.61
C LEU A 188 0.14 -21.77 -5.47
N GLY A 189 -0.58 -21.46 -6.55
CA GLY A 189 -2.04 -21.46 -6.58
C GLY A 189 -2.69 -20.30 -5.81
N VAL A 190 -1.96 -19.20 -5.58
CA VAL A 190 -2.53 -17.98 -4.99
C VAL A 190 -3.46 -17.28 -5.97
N ASN A 191 -4.45 -16.55 -5.45
CA ASN A 191 -5.43 -15.83 -6.26
C ASN A 191 -5.07 -14.36 -6.50
N HIS A 192 -3.95 -13.89 -5.94
CA HIS A 192 -3.47 -12.52 -6.03
C HIS A 192 -1.94 -12.52 -6.02
N ILE A 193 -1.34 -11.83 -6.98
CA ILE A 193 0.10 -11.70 -7.15
C ILE A 193 0.42 -10.22 -7.39
N SER A 194 1.31 -9.69 -6.57
CA SER A 194 1.92 -8.37 -6.78
C SER A 194 3.28 -8.55 -7.46
N ALA A 195 3.61 -7.76 -8.47
CA ALA A 195 4.93 -7.73 -9.10
C ALA A 195 5.38 -6.29 -9.31
N TYR A 196 6.40 -5.88 -8.55
CA TYR A 196 6.93 -4.51 -8.52
C TYR A 196 8.24 -4.41 -9.31
N ALA A 197 8.40 -3.34 -10.08
CA ALA A 197 9.71 -2.94 -10.59
C ALA A 197 10.64 -2.56 -9.42
N LEU A 198 11.93 -2.82 -9.54
CA LEU A 198 12.89 -2.49 -8.49
C LEU A 198 13.23 -1.01 -8.54
N THR A 199 12.58 -0.22 -7.69
CA THR A 199 12.96 1.18 -7.50
C THR A 199 14.18 1.28 -6.58
N VAL A 200 15.23 1.98 -7.05
CA VAL A 200 16.48 2.17 -6.29
C VAL A 200 16.51 3.55 -5.63
N ALA A 201 16.27 3.60 -4.33
CA ALA A 201 16.43 4.83 -3.56
C ALA A 201 17.92 5.10 -3.20
N PRO A 202 18.44 6.34 -3.36
CA PRO A 202 19.87 6.65 -3.17
C PRO A 202 20.41 6.40 -1.75
N ASN A 203 19.55 6.50 -0.74
CA ASN A 203 19.88 6.33 0.68
C ASN A 203 19.96 4.85 1.12
N THR A 204 19.65 3.91 0.23
CA THR A 204 19.68 2.46 0.53
C THR A 204 21.09 1.88 0.39
N LYS A 205 21.31 0.66 0.88
CA LYS A 205 22.59 -0.04 0.69
C LYS A 205 22.84 -0.31 -0.79
N MET A 206 21.80 -0.77 -1.50
CA MET A 206 21.87 -1.04 -2.93
C MET A 206 22.11 0.24 -3.74
N GLY A 207 21.40 1.34 -3.43
CA GLY A 207 21.63 2.64 -4.07
C GLY A 207 23.07 3.13 -3.95
N ARG A 208 23.69 2.98 -2.76
CA ARG A 208 25.12 3.26 -2.58
C ARG A 208 26.04 2.36 -3.39
N GLN A 209 25.71 1.07 -3.53
CA GLN A 209 26.50 0.12 -4.32
C GLN A 209 26.40 0.41 -5.82
N ILE A 210 25.23 0.80 -6.32
CA ILE A 210 25.02 1.21 -7.71
C ILE A 210 25.77 2.52 -8.00
N ALA A 211 25.64 3.53 -7.12
CA ALA A 211 26.38 4.78 -7.26
C ALA A 211 27.91 4.59 -7.24
N ALA A 212 28.40 3.57 -6.52
CA ALA A 212 29.80 3.19 -6.50
C ALA A 212 30.24 2.29 -7.68
N GLY A 213 29.34 1.94 -8.61
CA GLY A 213 29.61 1.05 -9.74
C GLY A 213 29.85 -0.42 -9.34
N THR A 214 29.50 -0.81 -8.11
CA THR A 214 29.63 -2.19 -7.62
C THR A 214 28.50 -3.09 -8.12
N LEU A 215 27.31 -2.51 -8.32
CA LEU A 215 26.15 -3.16 -8.95
C LEU A 215 25.73 -2.34 -10.18
N PRO A 216 25.24 -2.97 -11.25
CA PRO A 216 24.63 -2.24 -12.36
C PRO A 216 23.33 -1.56 -11.93
N THR A 217 23.04 -0.42 -12.56
CA THR A 217 21.71 0.21 -12.49
C THR A 217 20.69 -0.68 -13.19
N PRO A 218 19.45 -0.81 -12.67
CA PRO A 218 18.34 -1.36 -13.44
C PRO A 218 18.17 -0.66 -14.78
N ASP A 219 17.63 -1.38 -15.76
CA ASP A 219 17.44 -0.92 -17.14
C ASP A 219 15.94 -0.89 -17.43
N ASP A 220 15.43 0.29 -17.82
CA ASP A 220 13.99 0.52 -17.99
C ASP A 220 13.38 -0.36 -19.10
N ASP A 221 14.13 -0.66 -20.17
CA ASP A 221 13.68 -1.53 -21.26
C ASP A 221 13.62 -3.01 -20.81
N ASP A 222 14.57 -3.46 -19.99
CA ASP A 222 14.52 -4.79 -19.33
C ASP A 222 13.34 -4.89 -18.36
N GLU A 223 13.10 -3.87 -17.55
CA GLU A 223 11.96 -3.81 -16.63
C GLU A 223 10.61 -3.82 -17.37
N ALA A 224 10.49 -3.05 -18.46
CA ALA A 224 9.31 -3.08 -19.34
C ALA A 224 9.09 -4.48 -19.93
N THR A 225 10.15 -5.13 -20.41
CA THR A 225 10.09 -6.51 -20.93
C THR A 225 9.65 -7.50 -19.83
N LYS A 226 10.12 -7.32 -18.60
CA LYS A 226 9.74 -8.16 -17.45
C LYS A 226 8.29 -7.94 -17.02
N TYR A 227 7.82 -6.69 -17.02
CA TYR A 227 6.41 -6.37 -16.82
C TYR A 227 5.54 -7.08 -17.85
N GLU A 228 5.93 -7.03 -19.12
CA GLU A 228 5.21 -7.69 -20.19
C GLU A 228 5.14 -9.21 -19.96
N ILE A 229 6.26 -9.86 -19.66
CA ILE A 229 6.31 -11.29 -19.33
C ILE A 229 5.36 -11.63 -18.17
N ALA A 230 5.31 -10.80 -17.13
CA ALA A 230 4.43 -11.01 -15.99
C ALA A 230 2.96 -10.92 -16.41
N ASP A 231 2.58 -9.85 -17.11
CA ASP A 231 1.22 -9.61 -17.59
C ASP A 231 0.72 -10.76 -18.48
N ASP A 232 1.55 -11.26 -19.41
CA ASP A 232 1.18 -12.37 -20.30
C ASP A 232 1.00 -13.69 -19.53
N LEU A 233 1.94 -14.04 -18.64
CA LEU A 233 1.90 -15.30 -17.90
C LEU A 233 0.77 -15.33 -16.86
N LEU A 234 0.57 -14.23 -16.14
CA LEU A 234 -0.49 -14.09 -15.14
C LEU A 234 -1.87 -14.09 -15.80
N SER A 235 -2.04 -13.37 -16.91
CA SER A 235 -3.26 -13.39 -17.70
C SER A 235 -3.58 -14.78 -18.24
N ALA A 236 -2.59 -15.49 -18.76
CA ALA A 236 -2.76 -16.88 -19.22
C ALA A 236 -3.15 -17.85 -18.09
N ALA A 237 -2.76 -17.56 -16.85
CA ALA A 237 -3.17 -18.31 -15.65
C ALA A 237 -4.55 -17.90 -15.09
N GLY A 238 -5.21 -16.91 -15.72
CA GLY A 238 -6.52 -16.40 -15.34
C GLY A 238 -6.49 -15.41 -14.18
N LEU A 239 -5.37 -14.71 -13.96
CA LEU A 239 -5.30 -13.52 -13.12
C LEU A 239 -5.37 -12.29 -14.01
N GLU A 240 -6.20 -11.31 -13.66
CA GLU A 240 -6.40 -10.09 -14.42
C GLU A 240 -5.67 -8.93 -13.72
N TRP A 241 -4.98 -8.10 -14.50
CA TRP A 241 -4.43 -6.84 -14.01
C TRP A 241 -5.58 -5.98 -13.49
N TYR A 242 -5.47 -5.43 -12.28
CA TYR A 242 -6.50 -4.54 -11.73
C TYR A 242 -5.95 -3.19 -11.28
N GLU A 243 -4.65 -3.10 -10.99
CA GLU A 243 -3.92 -1.86 -10.71
C GLU A 243 -2.42 -2.05 -11.00
N ILE A 244 -1.69 -0.94 -11.11
CA ILE A 244 -0.25 -0.81 -11.46
C ILE A 244 0.56 -2.11 -11.43
N SER A 245 0.76 -2.66 -10.23
CA SER A 245 1.68 -3.76 -9.96
C SER A 245 0.95 -5.03 -9.51
N ASN A 246 -0.37 -5.14 -9.68
CA ASN A 246 -1.13 -6.24 -9.11
C ASN A 246 -2.08 -6.92 -10.11
N TRP A 247 -2.09 -8.25 -10.02
CA TRP A 247 -2.97 -9.15 -10.76
C TRP A 247 -3.73 -10.04 -9.79
N ALA A 248 -5.01 -10.26 -10.05
CA ALA A 248 -5.86 -11.10 -9.22
C ALA A 248 -6.86 -11.89 -10.06
N ARG A 249 -7.29 -13.05 -9.56
CA ARG A 249 -8.54 -13.63 -10.07
C ARG A 249 -9.70 -12.66 -9.78
N PRO A 250 -10.70 -12.54 -10.66
CA PRO A 250 -11.85 -11.69 -10.40
C PRO A 250 -12.47 -11.97 -9.02
N GLY A 251 -12.65 -10.92 -8.21
CA GLY A 251 -13.16 -11.01 -6.83
C GLY A 251 -12.10 -11.27 -5.76
N TYR A 252 -10.82 -11.40 -6.14
CA TYR A 252 -9.68 -11.56 -5.23
C TYR A 252 -8.74 -10.35 -5.22
N GLU A 253 -9.14 -9.23 -5.81
CA GLU A 253 -8.42 -7.97 -5.73
C GLU A 253 -8.23 -7.54 -4.27
N SER A 254 -7.09 -6.91 -3.96
CA SER A 254 -6.87 -6.25 -2.67
C SER A 254 -7.80 -5.06 -2.57
N GLN A 255 -8.81 -5.16 -1.71
CA GLN A 255 -9.75 -4.05 -1.51
C GLN A 255 -9.04 -2.85 -0.87
N HIS A 256 -8.05 -3.10 -0.02
CA HIS A 256 -7.25 -2.04 0.60
C HIS A 256 -6.47 -1.23 -0.44
N ASN A 257 -5.82 -1.90 -1.40
CA ASN A 257 -5.09 -1.18 -2.46
C ASN A 257 -6.07 -0.39 -3.35
N LEU A 258 -7.20 -0.99 -3.71
CA LEU A 258 -8.23 -0.30 -4.50
C LEU A 258 -8.84 0.89 -3.77
N GLY A 259 -8.90 0.84 -2.43
CA GLY A 259 -9.29 1.97 -1.60
C GLY A 259 -8.41 3.19 -1.85
N TYR A 260 -7.09 3.03 -1.67
CA TYR A 260 -6.12 4.08 -1.99
C TYR A 260 -6.29 4.64 -3.40
N TRP A 261 -6.41 3.78 -4.42
CA TRP A 261 -6.57 4.22 -5.80
C TRP A 261 -7.92 4.90 -6.10
N ARG A 262 -8.93 4.69 -5.27
CA ARG A 262 -10.23 5.35 -5.36
C ARG A 262 -10.31 6.61 -4.49
N ASN A 263 -9.18 7.03 -3.93
CA ASN A 263 -9.04 8.19 -3.05
C ASN A 263 -10.03 8.18 -1.87
N ILE A 264 -10.26 7.01 -1.28
CA ILE A 264 -11.16 6.90 -0.11
C ILE A 264 -10.46 7.36 1.17
N ASP A 265 -11.22 7.57 2.24
CA ASP A 265 -10.66 8.03 3.51
C ASP A 265 -10.03 6.88 4.30
N TRP A 266 -8.90 7.15 4.94
CA TRP A 266 -8.20 6.18 5.78
C TRP A 266 -7.47 6.80 6.96
N ALA A 267 -7.45 6.06 8.07
CA ALA A 267 -6.59 6.36 9.21
C ALA A 267 -5.31 5.52 9.15
N GLY A 268 -4.17 6.18 9.07
CA GLY A 268 -2.85 5.58 9.28
C GLY A 268 -2.45 5.67 10.74
N LEU A 269 -1.92 4.57 11.27
CA LEU A 269 -1.50 4.43 12.66
C LEU A 269 -0.09 3.85 12.71
N GLY A 270 0.76 4.42 13.56
CA GLY A 270 2.11 3.96 13.79
C GLY A 270 3.19 4.82 13.12
N PRO A 271 4.47 4.65 13.50
CA PRO A 271 5.53 5.57 13.10
C PRO A 271 5.65 5.74 11.58
N GLY A 272 5.42 6.96 11.09
CA GLY A 272 5.48 7.29 9.67
C GLY A 272 4.28 6.83 8.84
N ALA A 273 3.19 6.38 9.47
CA ALA A 273 1.94 6.11 8.77
C ALA A 273 1.33 7.41 8.24
N HIS A 274 0.64 7.34 7.11
CA HIS A 274 -0.08 8.46 6.52
C HIS A 274 -1.58 8.28 6.69
N SER A 275 -2.32 9.37 6.87
CA SER A 275 -3.79 9.40 6.84
C SER A 275 -4.29 10.33 5.74
N HIS A 276 -5.51 10.08 5.26
CA HIS A 276 -6.21 10.94 4.32
C HIS A 276 -7.69 11.02 4.70
N TYR A 277 -8.22 12.24 4.67
CA TYR A 277 -9.62 12.53 4.93
C TYR A 277 -10.09 13.57 3.92
N GLY A 278 -11.05 13.22 3.07
CA GLY A 278 -11.54 14.08 1.99
C GLY A 278 -12.37 15.25 2.49
N ASN A 279 -12.95 15.14 3.70
CA ASN A 279 -13.80 16.19 4.27
C ASN A 279 -13.52 16.42 5.76
N VAL A 280 -12.68 17.40 6.05
CA VAL A 280 -12.36 17.81 7.41
C VAL A 280 -12.93 19.20 7.67
N LEU A 281 -13.67 19.39 8.76
CA LEU A 281 -14.15 20.71 9.14
C LEU A 281 -12.98 21.61 9.51
N ASP A 282 -12.94 22.80 8.92
CA ASP A 282 -12.05 23.86 9.37
C ASP A 282 -12.61 24.42 10.68
N VAL A 283 -12.14 23.87 11.80
CA VAL A 283 -12.37 24.46 13.11
C VAL A 283 -11.44 25.67 13.22
N GLU A 284 -11.78 26.77 12.54
CA GLU A 284 -11.22 28.06 12.92
C GLU A 284 -11.52 28.25 14.42
N GLN A 285 -10.55 28.71 15.20
CA GLN A 285 -10.83 29.25 16.53
C GLN A 285 -11.64 30.55 16.34
N SER A 286 -12.90 30.43 15.94
CA SER A 286 -13.76 31.55 15.64
C SER A 286 -14.08 32.25 16.96
N THR A 287 -13.49 33.42 17.16
CA THR A 287 -14.03 34.43 18.08
C THR A 287 -15.54 34.58 17.82
N PRO A 288 -16.40 34.59 18.84
CA PRO A 288 -17.84 34.51 18.65
C PRO A 288 -18.41 35.83 18.13
N LYS A 289 -18.30 36.09 16.82
CA LYS A 289 -19.06 37.12 16.14
C LYS A 289 -19.39 36.70 14.72
N GLU A 290 -20.70 36.60 14.49
CA GLU A 290 -21.41 36.54 13.21
C GLU A 290 -21.80 35.14 12.71
N LYS A 291 -23.05 34.82 13.06
CA LYS A 291 -23.84 33.71 12.55
C LYS A 291 -24.16 33.94 11.07
N THR A 292 -23.40 33.28 10.20
CA THR A 292 -23.82 32.54 8.99
C THR A 292 -22.54 32.12 8.26
N GLU A 293 -21.70 31.34 8.93
CA GLU A 293 -20.52 30.78 8.28
C GLU A 293 -20.93 29.48 7.62
N THR A 294 -20.82 29.44 6.29
CA THR A 294 -20.78 28.18 5.55
C THR A 294 -19.60 27.41 6.13
N VAL A 295 -19.89 26.27 6.79
CA VAL A 295 -18.86 25.40 7.33
C VAL A 295 -17.96 25.00 6.16
N LYS A 296 -16.71 25.45 6.18
CA LYS A 296 -15.73 25.09 5.16
C LYS A 296 -15.17 23.72 5.51
N THR A 297 -15.16 22.84 4.53
CA THR A 297 -14.46 21.57 4.58
C THR A 297 -13.36 21.57 3.54
N SER A 298 -12.25 20.90 3.86
CA SER A 298 -11.16 20.66 2.93
C SER A 298 -10.62 19.25 3.14
N GLY A 299 -10.02 18.69 2.09
CA GLY A 299 -9.26 17.46 2.20
C GLY A 299 -8.05 17.67 3.11
N LEU A 300 -7.59 16.62 3.77
CA LEU A 300 -6.41 16.64 4.61
C LEU A 300 -5.59 15.37 4.41
N ARG A 301 -4.29 15.53 4.23
CA ARG A 301 -3.29 14.48 4.40
C ARG A 301 -2.48 14.76 5.65
N SER A 302 -2.12 13.72 6.38
CA SER A 302 -1.20 13.83 7.52
C SER A 302 -0.25 12.65 7.56
N TRP A 303 0.87 12.83 8.26
CA TRP A 303 1.88 11.78 8.42
C TRP A 303 2.44 11.79 9.84
N ASP A 304 2.49 10.60 10.42
CA ASP A 304 2.99 10.38 11.76
C ASP A 304 4.50 10.63 11.86
N ILE A 305 4.97 10.91 13.06
CA ILE A 305 6.39 10.98 13.37
C ILE A 305 7.06 9.66 12.99
N ALA A 306 7.97 9.71 12.02
CA ALA A 306 8.63 8.52 11.49
C ALA A 306 9.44 7.74 12.55
N HIS A 307 10.10 8.44 13.48
CA HIS A 307 10.97 7.80 14.46
C HIS A 307 10.18 7.21 15.65
N PRO A 308 10.19 5.87 15.88
CA PRO A 308 9.31 5.22 16.86
C PRO A 308 9.41 5.76 18.28
N ARG A 309 10.61 6.14 18.73
CA ARG A 309 10.80 6.76 20.05
C ARG A 309 10.06 8.10 20.19
N MET A 310 10.15 8.96 19.18
CA MET A 310 9.57 10.31 19.21
C MET A 310 8.05 10.22 19.07
N TRP A 311 7.58 9.32 18.20
CA TRP A 311 6.18 8.93 18.09
C TRP A 311 5.61 8.45 19.44
N GLY A 312 6.33 7.54 20.12
CA GLY A 312 5.92 7.05 21.44
C GLY A 312 5.88 8.14 22.51
N GLN A 313 6.80 9.12 22.46
CA GLN A 313 6.77 10.27 23.37
C GLN A 313 5.52 11.13 23.18
N ALA A 314 5.13 11.43 21.93
CA ALA A 314 3.92 12.19 21.63
C ALA A 314 2.66 11.48 22.16
N ILE A 315 2.53 10.17 21.89
CA ILE A 315 1.38 9.37 22.37
C ILE A 315 1.34 9.33 23.90
N ASN A 316 2.48 9.17 24.57
CA ASN A 316 2.52 9.16 26.03
C ASN A 316 2.16 10.52 26.65
N ALA A 317 2.33 11.62 25.91
CA ALA A 317 1.87 12.95 26.31
C ALA A 317 0.37 13.19 26.00
N GLY A 318 -0.26 12.31 25.22
CA GLY A 318 -1.64 12.49 24.74
C GLY A 318 -1.74 13.43 23.54
N ASP A 319 -0.62 13.72 22.88
CA ASP A 319 -0.55 14.60 21.72
C ASP A 319 -0.83 13.81 20.43
N MET A 320 -1.38 14.51 19.42
CA MET A 320 -1.48 13.97 18.06
C MET A 320 -0.07 13.66 17.52
N PRO A 321 0.25 12.40 17.13
CA PRO A 321 1.62 12.01 16.79
C PRO A 321 2.03 12.39 15.36
N TRP A 322 1.42 13.42 14.77
CA TRP A 322 1.73 13.91 13.43
C TRP A 322 3.05 14.68 13.42
N SER A 323 3.92 14.35 12.48
CA SER A 323 5.04 15.22 12.13
C SER A 323 4.60 16.37 11.24
N GLY A 324 3.49 16.23 10.54
CA GLY A 324 2.92 17.26 9.69
C GLY A 324 1.58 16.85 9.09
N SER A 325 0.91 17.84 8.52
CA SER A 325 -0.34 17.69 7.78
C SER A 325 -0.47 18.82 6.77
N GLU A 326 -1.22 18.58 5.70
CA GLU A 326 -1.53 19.57 4.67
C GLU A 326 -3.02 19.54 4.32
N ARG A 327 -3.54 20.69 3.89
CA ARG A 327 -4.88 20.81 3.31
C ARG A 327 -4.79 20.58 1.81
N ILE A 328 -5.74 19.83 1.26
CA ILE A 328 -5.82 19.54 -0.17
C ILE A 328 -6.72 20.60 -0.82
N SER A 329 -6.17 21.35 -1.77
CA SER A 329 -6.92 22.28 -2.60
C SER A 329 -7.79 21.53 -3.63
N ASN A 330 -8.73 22.23 -4.25
CA ASN A 330 -9.55 21.65 -5.31
C ASN A 330 -8.71 21.21 -6.52
N GLU A 331 -7.61 21.91 -6.78
CA GLU A 331 -6.66 21.62 -7.87
C GLU A 331 -5.90 20.32 -7.57
N GLU A 332 -5.28 20.22 -6.39
CA GLU A 332 -4.57 18.99 -5.95
C GLU A 332 -5.51 17.78 -5.87
N ASN A 333 -6.77 17.98 -5.44
CA ASN A 333 -7.75 16.90 -5.44
C ASN A 333 -8.10 16.43 -6.87
N LEU A 334 -8.11 17.35 -7.85
CA LEU A 334 -8.31 17.00 -9.25
C LEU A 334 -7.09 16.24 -9.81
N GLU A 335 -5.88 16.69 -9.45
CA GLU A 335 -4.63 16.00 -9.79
C GLU A 335 -4.65 14.57 -9.25
N GLU A 336 -5.06 14.36 -7.99
CA GLU A 336 -5.18 13.03 -7.38
C GLU A 336 -6.20 12.14 -8.10
N ILE A 337 -7.39 12.66 -8.42
CA ILE A 337 -8.41 11.89 -9.14
C ILE A 337 -7.83 11.36 -10.46
N ILE A 338 -7.14 12.22 -11.21
CA ILE A 338 -6.50 11.86 -12.49
C ILE A 338 -5.38 10.83 -12.24
N MET A 339 -4.47 11.15 -11.32
CA MET A 339 -3.28 10.36 -11.01
C MET A 339 -3.64 8.96 -10.53
N LEU A 340 -4.65 8.81 -9.67
CA LEU A 340 -5.06 7.55 -9.10
C LEU A 340 -5.99 6.77 -10.05
N GLY A 341 -6.92 7.45 -10.73
CA GLY A 341 -7.85 6.81 -11.67
C GLY A 341 -7.16 6.20 -12.89
N LEU A 342 -6.08 6.80 -13.37
CA LEU A 342 -5.26 6.27 -14.47
C LEU A 342 -4.35 5.11 -14.05
N ARG A 343 -4.40 4.66 -12.80
CA ARG A 343 -3.57 3.57 -12.26
C ARG A 343 -4.32 2.26 -12.03
N ILE A 344 -5.62 2.25 -12.30
CA ILE A 344 -6.50 1.09 -12.11
C ILE A 344 -7.21 0.69 -13.39
N ARG A 345 -7.61 -0.58 -13.46
CA ARG A 345 -8.32 -1.13 -14.63
C ARG A 345 -9.69 -0.52 -14.87
N GLU A 346 -10.35 -0.05 -13.82
CA GLU A 346 -11.61 0.69 -13.93
C GLU A 346 -11.45 1.99 -14.72
N GLY A 347 -10.23 2.54 -14.76
CA GLY A 347 -9.90 3.78 -15.43
C GLY A 347 -10.44 5.02 -14.72
N LEU A 348 -9.99 6.16 -15.22
CA LEU A 348 -10.39 7.49 -14.78
C LEU A 348 -11.80 7.80 -15.27
N ASP A 349 -12.72 8.05 -14.33
CA ASP A 349 -14.09 8.47 -14.64
C ASP A 349 -14.12 9.96 -15.00
N LEU A 350 -14.36 10.27 -16.27
CA LEU A 350 -14.34 11.65 -16.77
C LEU A 350 -15.45 12.51 -16.15
N SER A 351 -16.52 11.92 -15.61
CA SER A 351 -17.58 12.69 -14.94
C SER A 351 -17.09 13.38 -13.67
N LEU A 352 -16.04 12.85 -13.02
CA LEU A 352 -15.41 13.45 -11.84
C LEU A 352 -14.63 14.73 -12.17
N LEU A 353 -14.27 14.92 -13.44
CA LEU A 353 -13.49 16.07 -13.92
C LEU A 353 -14.39 17.20 -14.46
N GLY A 354 -15.71 16.98 -14.55
CA GLY A 354 -16.66 17.96 -15.08
C GLY A 354 -16.31 18.41 -16.51
N ASN A 355 -16.31 19.71 -16.75
CA ASN A 355 -16.00 20.31 -18.05
C ASN A 355 -14.53 20.73 -18.19
N THR A 356 -13.66 20.28 -17.29
CA THR A 356 -12.25 20.70 -17.24
C THR A 356 -11.40 20.06 -18.35
N VAL A 357 -11.86 18.93 -18.89
CA VAL A 357 -11.09 18.11 -19.84
C VAL A 357 -11.27 18.58 -21.29
N ASP A 358 -10.19 18.98 -21.94
CA ASP A 358 -10.14 19.20 -23.39
C ASP A 358 -9.96 17.86 -24.13
N MET A 359 -11.07 17.27 -24.59
CA MET A 359 -11.06 15.99 -25.31
C MET A 359 -10.20 16.00 -26.58
N ALA A 360 -9.99 17.17 -27.21
CA ALA A 360 -9.12 17.26 -28.39
C ALA A 360 -7.65 17.04 -28.05
N ARG A 361 -7.24 17.31 -26.80
CA ARG A 361 -5.90 17.01 -26.28
C ARG A 361 -5.73 15.56 -25.84
N ILE A 362 -6.84 14.86 -25.61
CA ILE A 362 -6.86 13.45 -25.21
C ILE A 362 -6.79 12.52 -26.44
N GLN A 363 -7.46 12.90 -27.55
CA GLN A 363 -7.54 12.09 -28.77
C GLN A 363 -6.19 11.54 -29.26
N PRO A 364 -5.08 12.30 -29.27
CA PRO A 364 -3.80 11.76 -29.74
C PRO A 364 -3.29 10.57 -28.91
N MET A 365 -3.56 10.53 -27.59
CA MET A 365 -3.19 9.37 -26.76
C MET A 365 -3.97 8.11 -27.13
N GLU A 366 -5.23 8.27 -27.55
CA GLU A 366 -6.05 7.15 -28.04
C GLU A 366 -5.57 6.67 -29.42
N ASP A 367 -5.24 7.61 -30.32
CA ASP A 367 -4.72 7.33 -31.65
C ASP A 367 -3.35 6.61 -31.60
N GLU A 368 -2.51 6.97 -30.63
CA GLU A 368 -1.23 6.32 -30.32
C GLU A 368 -1.41 4.95 -29.62
N GLY A 369 -2.63 4.62 -29.21
CA GLY A 369 -2.95 3.37 -28.51
C GLY A 369 -2.47 3.33 -27.06
N LEU A 370 -2.23 4.48 -26.42
CA LEU A 370 -1.85 4.57 -25.00
C LEU A 370 -3.08 4.40 -24.09
N ILE A 371 -4.24 4.86 -24.52
CA ILE A 371 -5.49 4.77 -23.77
C ILE A 371 -6.61 4.23 -24.65
N VAL A 372 -7.69 3.80 -24.02
CA VAL A 372 -8.99 3.61 -24.66
C VAL A 372 -10.06 4.33 -23.86
N ILE A 373 -11.03 4.93 -24.55
CA ILE A 373 -12.20 5.55 -23.90
C ILE A 373 -13.39 4.60 -24.02
N ARG A 374 -13.96 4.17 -22.89
CA ARG A 374 -15.13 3.28 -22.83
C ARG A 374 -16.05 3.70 -21.72
N ASP A 375 -17.34 3.82 -22.02
CA ASP A 375 -18.40 4.15 -21.04
C ASP A 375 -18.08 5.38 -20.18
N GLY A 376 -17.49 6.42 -20.79
CA GLY A 376 -17.11 7.66 -20.10
C GLY A 376 -15.85 7.55 -19.25
N ARG A 377 -15.09 6.46 -19.36
CA ARG A 377 -13.87 6.20 -18.60
C ARG A 377 -12.66 6.11 -19.52
N VAL A 378 -11.53 6.62 -19.04
CA VAL A 378 -10.24 6.50 -19.72
C VAL A 378 -9.42 5.41 -19.06
N ILE A 379 -9.09 4.39 -19.84
CA ILE A 379 -8.40 3.19 -19.36
C ILE A 379 -7.06 3.10 -20.10
N PRO A 380 -5.92 3.08 -19.38
CA PRO A 380 -4.62 2.84 -20.01
C PRO A 380 -4.59 1.46 -20.68
N THR A 381 -4.06 1.39 -21.90
CA THR A 381 -3.72 0.13 -22.54
C THR A 381 -2.46 -0.47 -21.90
N ARG A 382 -2.03 -1.66 -22.34
CA ARG A 382 -0.72 -2.20 -21.94
C ARG A 382 0.43 -1.23 -22.17
N THR A 383 0.48 -0.59 -23.33
CA THR A 383 1.47 0.44 -23.65
C THR A 383 1.31 1.66 -22.75
N GLY A 384 0.07 2.11 -22.50
CA GLY A 384 -0.20 3.21 -21.57
C GLY A 384 0.15 2.91 -20.11
N ARG A 385 0.11 1.64 -19.68
CA ARG A 385 0.57 1.22 -18.35
C ARG A 385 2.10 1.34 -18.22
N LEU A 386 2.83 0.96 -19.27
CA LEU A 386 4.30 1.13 -19.31
C LEU A 386 4.73 2.60 -19.35
N LEU A 387 3.92 3.47 -19.98
CA LEU A 387 4.16 4.91 -20.11
C LEU A 387 3.20 5.74 -19.23
N ASN A 388 2.82 5.22 -18.06
CA ASN A 388 1.70 5.78 -17.29
C ASN A 388 1.95 7.23 -16.84
N ASP A 389 3.18 7.56 -16.44
CA ASP A 389 3.53 8.92 -16.04
C ASP A 389 3.37 9.91 -17.21
N THR A 390 3.73 9.52 -18.44
CA THR A 390 3.47 10.33 -19.65
C THR A 390 1.98 10.47 -19.94
N VAL A 391 1.19 9.42 -19.73
CA VAL A 391 -0.27 9.49 -19.88
C VAL A 391 -0.87 10.48 -18.88
N ILE A 392 -0.40 10.46 -17.62
CA ILE A 392 -0.84 11.37 -16.56
C ILE A 392 -0.45 12.81 -16.85
N GLU A 393 0.81 13.07 -17.22
CA GLU A 393 1.31 14.41 -17.57
C GLU A 393 0.47 15.03 -18.71
N ARG A 394 0.21 14.26 -19.77
CA ARG A 394 -0.64 14.72 -20.88
C ARG A 394 -2.09 14.93 -20.45
N PHE A 395 -2.57 14.22 -19.43
CA PHE A 395 -3.90 14.44 -18.87
C PHE A 395 -3.98 15.72 -18.03
N PHE A 396 -2.93 16.05 -17.28
CA PHE A 396 -2.82 17.34 -16.58
C PHE A 396 -2.84 18.49 -17.60
N ASP A 397 -2.04 18.40 -18.66
CA ASP A 397 -2.06 19.35 -19.78
C ASP A 397 -3.46 19.48 -20.42
N ALA A 398 -4.21 18.37 -20.52
CA ALA A 398 -5.57 18.37 -21.06
C ALA A 398 -6.58 19.04 -20.12
N CYS A 399 -6.28 19.11 -18.82
CA CYS A 399 -7.08 19.76 -17.79
C CYS A 399 -6.61 21.19 -17.45
N SER A 400 -5.50 21.64 -18.06
CA SER A 400 -4.83 22.91 -17.71
C SER A 400 -4.39 22.99 -16.24
N LEU A 401 -3.91 21.86 -15.71
CA LEU A 401 -3.27 21.72 -14.41
C LEU A 401 -1.75 21.85 -14.54
#